data_AF-A0A3P8PFB7-F1
#
_entry.id   AF-A0A3P8PFB7-F1
#
_cell.length_a   1.000
_cell.length_b   1.000
_cell.length_c   1.000
_cell.angle_alpha   90.00
_cell.angle_beta   90.00
_cell.angle_gamma   90.00
#
_symmetry.space_group_name_H-M   'P 1'
#
loop_
_entity.id
_entity.type
_entity.pdbx_description
1 polymer ?
#
loop_
_entity_poly.entity_id
_entity_poly.type
_entity_poly.pdbx_seq_one_letter_code
_entity_poly.pdbx_strand_id
1 'polypeptide(L)'
;MSMKTPPDRSGITFEVGAKLEARDHHKNWYTATIEKIDYDKERVLIHYLQWSRRHDEWFQWNSPYLRPKERVSLRRQGLNPTRSQAATISRLVTIMSTIKNFDDKFNSQRVV
;
A
#
# COMPACT_ATOMS: atom_id res chain seq x y z
N MET A 1 28.18 -9.16 10.15
CA MET A 1 27.38 -8.68 9.00
C MET A 1 26.91 -7.28 9.35
N SER A 2 27.14 -6.29 8.48
CA SER A 2 26.67 -4.92 8.73
C SER A 2 25.16 -4.88 8.48
N MET A 3 24.37 -4.60 9.52
CA MET A 3 22.94 -4.40 9.35
C MET A 3 22.72 -3.16 8.49
N LYS A 4 21.99 -3.29 7.39
CA LYS A 4 21.67 -2.17 6.53
C LYS A 4 20.52 -1.39 7.14
N THR A 5 20.61 -0.07 7.11
CA THR A 5 19.54 0.81 7.57
C THR A 5 18.59 1.16 6.42
N PRO A 6 17.28 1.29 6.69
CA PRO A 6 16.32 1.73 5.69
C PRO A 6 16.68 3.14 5.18
N PRO A 7 16.43 3.44 3.90
CA PRO A 7 16.75 4.73 3.32
C PRO A 7 15.85 5.83 3.88
N ASP A 8 16.40 7.04 4.04
CA ASP A 8 15.59 8.24 4.29
C ASP A 8 14.86 8.65 3.01
N ARG A 9 13.61 8.23 2.86
CA ARG A 9 12.73 8.62 1.75
C ARG A 9 11.68 9.58 2.27
N SER A 10 11.66 10.78 1.68
CA SER A 10 10.71 11.83 2.05
C SER A 10 9.27 11.28 2.05
N GLY A 11 8.62 11.33 3.22
CA GLY A 11 7.24 10.91 3.40
C GLY A 11 6.99 9.40 3.54
N ILE A 12 8.02 8.55 3.53
CA ILE A 12 7.90 7.12 3.85
C ILE A 12 8.63 6.85 5.17
N THR A 13 7.90 6.37 6.16
CA THR A 13 8.48 5.85 7.41
C THR A 13 8.67 4.34 7.27
N PHE A 14 9.91 3.87 7.34
CA PHE A 14 10.23 2.43 7.27
C PHE A 14 10.16 1.78 8.64
N GLU A 15 8.95 1.65 9.17
CA GLU A 15 8.67 1.01 10.45
C GLU A 15 7.51 0.03 10.30
N VAL A 16 7.53 -1.06 11.06
CA VAL A 16 6.40 -2.00 11.10
C VAL A 16 5.15 -1.26 11.58
N GLY A 17 4.06 -1.38 10.84
CA GLY A 17 2.79 -0.67 11.06
C GLY A 17 2.69 0.68 10.34
N ALA A 18 3.78 1.22 9.77
CA ALA A 18 3.73 2.45 9.01
C ALA A 18 2.88 2.30 7.75
N LYS A 19 2.13 3.36 7.40
CA LYS A 19 1.23 3.39 6.24
C LYS A 19 1.88 4.08 5.06
N LEU A 20 1.75 3.48 3.88
CA LEU A 20 2.22 4.02 2.60
C LEU A 20 1.24 3.64 1.49
N GLU A 21 1.55 4.02 0.25
CA GLU A 21 0.86 3.49 -0.92
C GLU A 21 1.79 2.60 -1.74
N ALA A 22 1.28 1.42 -2.12
CA ALA A 22 2.00 0.44 -2.92
C ALA A 22 1.27 0.20 -4.24
N ARG A 23 2.04 0.03 -5.32
CA ARG A 23 1.51 -0.27 -6.64
C ARG A 23 1.38 -1.78 -6.81
N ASP A 24 0.23 -2.24 -7.30
CA ASP A 24 0.02 -3.65 -7.64
C ASP A 24 0.48 -3.98 -9.07
N HIS A 25 0.44 -5.27 -9.42
CA HIS A 25 0.70 -5.78 -10.77
C HIS A 25 -0.22 -5.20 -11.86
N HIS A 26 -1.45 -4.78 -11.51
CA HIS A 26 -2.36 -4.08 -12.43
C HIS A 26 -2.09 -2.58 -12.52
N LYS A 27 -0.96 -2.11 -11.99
CA LYS A 27 -0.48 -0.73 -12.08
C LYS A 27 -1.33 0.26 -11.27
N ASN A 28 -2.17 -0.20 -10.35
CA ASN A 28 -3.01 0.60 -9.46
C ASN A 28 -2.32 0.84 -8.12
N TRP A 29 -2.55 2.02 -7.54
CA TRP A 29 -2.03 2.38 -6.23
C TRP A 29 -3.07 2.08 -5.15
N TYR A 30 -2.63 1.41 -4.09
CA TYR A 30 -3.46 1.06 -2.94
C TYR A 30 -2.79 1.49 -1.64
N THR A 31 -3.59 1.88 -0.66
CA THR A 31 -3.08 2.09 0.70
C THR A 31 -2.63 0.74 1.27
N ALA A 32 -1.46 0.74 1.91
CA ALA A 32 -0.87 -0.45 2.49
C ALA A 32 -0.13 -0.14 3.79
N THR A 33 0.23 -1.18 4.53
CA THR A 33 1.05 -1.13 5.74
C THR A 33 2.30 -1.97 5.58
N ILE A 34 3.40 -1.53 6.19
CA ILE A 34 4.60 -2.36 6.35
C ILE A 34 4.32 -3.39 7.44
N GLU A 35 4.30 -4.67 7.08
CA GLU A 35 4.07 -5.77 8.03
C GLU A 35 5.39 -6.28 8.63
N LYS A 36 6.46 -6.33 7.82
CA LYS A 36 7.79 -6.80 8.23
C LYS A 36 8.88 -6.06 7.47
N ILE A 37 10.07 -6.02 8.04
CA ILE A 37 11.28 -5.48 7.42
C ILE A 37 12.37 -6.55 7.48
N ASP A 38 12.97 -6.84 6.33
CA ASP A 38 14.13 -7.71 6.15
C ASP A 38 15.33 -6.82 5.83
N TYR A 39 16.12 -6.51 6.85
CA TYR A 39 17.28 -5.62 6.75
C TYR A 39 18.44 -6.24 5.96
N ASP A 40 18.57 -7.57 5.96
CA ASP A 40 19.64 -8.28 5.25
C ASP A 40 19.41 -8.22 3.73
N LYS A 41 18.13 -8.39 3.33
CA LYS A 41 17.74 -8.38 1.91
C LYS A 41 17.25 -7.01 1.42
N GLU A 42 17.21 -6.01 2.28
CA GLU A 42 16.75 -4.65 1.96
C GLU A 42 15.29 -4.59 1.51
N ARG A 43 14.42 -5.40 2.12
CA ARG A 43 13.03 -5.55 1.69
C ARG A 43 12.03 -5.28 2.81
N VAL A 44 10.83 -4.89 2.41
CA VAL A 44 9.68 -4.71 3.28
C VAL A 44 8.53 -5.57 2.79
N LEU A 45 7.85 -6.24 3.72
CA LEU A 45 6.62 -6.96 3.43
C LEU A 45 5.47 -5.96 3.50
N ILE A 46 4.75 -5.81 2.41
CA ILE A 46 3.64 -4.88 2.25
C ILE A 46 2.33 -5.64 2.36
N HIS A 47 1.46 -5.19 3.26
CA HIS A 47 0.08 -5.65 3.38
C HIS A 47 -0.88 -4.60 2.81
N TYR A 48 -1.64 -4.96 1.78
CA TYR A 48 -2.65 -4.07 1.19
C TYR A 48 -3.86 -3.93 2.11
N LEU A 49 -4.25 -2.71 2.45
CA LEU A 49 -5.38 -2.49 3.35
C LEU A 49 -6.67 -3.05 2.75
N GLN A 50 -7.44 -3.74 3.59
CA GLN A 50 -8.70 -4.39 3.23
C GLN A 50 -8.53 -5.59 2.29
N TRP A 51 -7.32 -6.06 2.02
CA TRP A 51 -7.09 -7.25 1.20
C TRP A 51 -6.74 -8.46 2.09
N SER A 52 -6.92 -9.66 1.57
CA SER A 52 -6.41 -10.86 2.23
C SER A 52 -4.87 -10.85 2.29
N ARG A 53 -4.30 -11.36 3.40
CA ARG A 53 -2.85 -11.49 3.60
C ARG A 53 -2.14 -12.35 2.56
N ARG A 54 -2.88 -13.15 1.77
CA ARG A 54 -2.31 -13.90 0.64
C ARG A 54 -1.74 -13.00 -0.46
N HIS A 55 -2.15 -11.73 -0.49
CA HIS A 55 -1.63 -10.72 -1.42
C HIS A 55 -0.47 -9.92 -0.82
N ASP A 56 0.02 -10.28 0.36
CA ASP A 56 1.18 -9.61 0.95
C ASP A 56 2.41 -9.88 0.07
N GLU A 57 3.15 -8.83 -0.26
CA GLU A 57 4.26 -8.90 -1.20
C GLU A 57 5.53 -8.24 -0.64
N TRP A 58 6.68 -8.84 -0.93
CA TRP A 58 7.98 -8.29 -0.57
C TRP A 58 8.46 -7.29 -1.63
N PHE A 59 8.68 -6.05 -1.22
CA PHE A 59 9.28 -5.00 -2.05
C PHE A 59 10.68 -4.68 -1.57
N GLN A 60 11.60 -4.33 -2.48
CA GLN A 60 12.80 -3.60 -2.06
C GLN A 60 12.39 -2.25 -1.47
N TRP A 61 13.01 -1.81 -0.38
CA TRP A 61 12.64 -0.53 0.27
C TRP A 61 12.87 0.70 -0.62
N ASN A 62 13.74 0.57 -1.63
CA ASN A 62 14.03 1.59 -2.64
C ASN A 62 13.13 1.47 -3.88
N SER A 63 12.17 0.54 -3.86
CA SER A 63 11.30 0.30 -5.01
C SER A 63 10.52 1.56 -5.40
N PRO A 64 10.45 1.90 -6.71
CA PRO A 64 9.63 3.01 -7.20
C PRO A 64 8.12 2.74 -7.07
N TYR A 65 7.75 1.51 -6.73
CA TYR A 65 6.36 1.10 -6.51
C TYR A 65 5.88 1.32 -5.07
N LEU A 66 6.72 1.93 -4.22
CA LEU A 66 6.37 2.44 -2.91
C LEU A 66 6.40 3.96 -2.93
N ARG A 67 5.32 4.61 -2.45
CA ARG A 67 5.25 6.07 -2.34
C ARG A 67 4.62 6.51 -1.00
N PRO A 68 4.91 7.75 -0.56
CA PRO A 68 4.26 8.34 0.61
C PRO A 68 2.74 8.28 0.50
N LYS A 69 2.07 8.01 1.61
CA LYS A 69 0.63 8.28 1.69
C LYS A 69 0.45 9.79 1.80
N GLU A 70 -0.35 10.37 0.90
CA GLU A 70 -0.74 11.79 0.99
C GLU A 70 -1.33 12.06 2.38
N ARG A 71 -0.61 12.84 3.20
CA ARG A 71 -1.15 13.32 4.47
C ARG A 71 -1.98 14.56 4.13
N VAL A 72 -3.30 14.39 4.03
CA VAL A 72 -4.20 15.53 3.94
C VAL A 72 -3.98 16.40 5.17
N SER A 73 -3.25 17.51 5.00
CA SER A 73 -3.03 18.48 6.06
C SER A 73 -4.30 19.29 6.24
N LEU A 74 -5.18 18.88 7.16
CA LEU A 74 -6.43 19.59 7.47
C LEU A 74 -6.23 20.99 8.08
N ARG A 75 -4.99 21.50 8.18
CA ARG A 75 -4.67 22.73 8.95
C ARG A 75 -4.39 23.97 8.10
N ARG A 76 -4.34 23.87 6.77
CA ARG A 76 -4.38 25.05 5.91
C ARG A 76 -5.29 24.75 4.75
N GLN A 77 -6.24 25.65 4.53
CA GLN A 77 -7.14 25.76 3.40
C GLN A 77 -8.56 25.20 3.63
N GLY A 78 -9.49 26.11 3.91
CA GLY A 78 -10.84 26.03 3.38
C GLY A 78 -10.81 26.21 1.85
N LEU A 79 -10.26 25.24 1.13
CA LEU A 79 -10.27 25.19 -0.33
C LEU A 79 -10.89 23.88 -0.79
N ASN A 80 -11.88 24.03 -1.66
CA ASN A 80 -12.60 22.98 -2.35
C ASN A 80 -11.63 21.89 -2.83
N PRO A 81 -11.85 20.60 -2.49
CA PRO A 81 -11.16 19.55 -3.21
C PRO A 81 -11.63 19.66 -4.66
N THR A 82 -10.72 19.93 -5.60
CA THR A 82 -11.03 19.85 -7.03
C THR A 82 -11.40 18.39 -7.31
N ARG A 83 -12.70 18.12 -7.19
CA ARG A 83 -13.35 16.80 -7.10
C ARG A 83 -13.62 16.25 -8.50
N SER A 84 -12.61 16.15 -9.35
CA SER A 84 -12.84 15.70 -10.74
C SER A 84 -11.93 14.58 -11.21
N GLN A 85 -10.89 14.18 -10.47
CA GLN A 85 -10.08 12.99 -10.80
C GLN A 85 -9.83 12.05 -9.62
N ALA A 86 -9.55 12.59 -8.43
CA ALA A 86 -9.28 11.78 -7.24
C ALA A 86 -10.49 10.93 -6.80
N ALA A 87 -11.72 11.44 -6.92
CA ALA A 87 -12.93 10.71 -6.55
C ALA A 87 -13.23 9.55 -7.51
N THR A 88 -13.00 9.73 -8.82
CA THR A 88 -13.24 8.71 -9.85
C THR A 88 -12.23 7.58 -9.76
N ILE A 89 -10.94 7.92 -9.62
CA ILE A 89 -9.87 6.92 -9.42
C ILE A 89 -10.11 6.17 -8.10
N SER A 90 -10.46 6.89 -7.02
CA SER A 90 -10.78 6.27 -5.73
C SER A 90 -11.95 5.27 -5.82
N ARG A 91 -13.02 5.60 -6.57
CA ARG A 91 -14.15 4.68 -6.76
C ARG A 91 -13.76 3.42 -7.55
N LEU A 92 -12.99 3.56 -8.63
CA LEU A 92 -12.51 2.40 -9.41
C LEU A 92 -11.54 1.51 -8.62
N VAL A 93 -10.62 2.12 -7.88
CA VAL A 93 -9.67 1.42 -6.99
C VAL A 93 -10.43 0.64 -5.90
N THR A 94 -11.48 1.24 -5.31
CA THR A 94 -12.34 0.59 -4.31
C THR A 94 -13.16 -0.56 -4.89
N ILE A 95 -13.66 -0.44 -6.13
CA ILE A 95 -14.36 -1.53 -6.81
C ILE A 95 -13.38 -2.68 -7.09
N MET A 96 -12.18 -2.38 -7.58
CA MET A 96 -11.15 -3.40 -7.85
C MET A 96 -10.66 -4.12 -6.59
N SER A 97 -10.53 -3.42 -5.46
CA SER A 97 -10.22 -4.09 -4.19
C SER A 97 -11.36 -5.00 -3.72
N THR A 98 -12.61 -4.59 -3.90
CA THR A 98 -13.79 -5.38 -3.51
C THR A 98 -13.89 -6.68 -4.34
N ILE A 99 -13.65 -6.61 -5.64
CA ILE A 99 -13.71 -7.78 -6.54
C ILE A 99 -12.63 -8.80 -6.16
N LYS A 100 -11.38 -8.37 -5.98
CA LYS A 100 -10.28 -9.28 -5.59
C LYS A 100 -10.55 -9.99 -4.26
N ASN A 101 -11.13 -9.28 -3.29
CA ASN A 101 -11.53 -9.88 -2.03
C ASN A 101 -12.69 -10.88 -2.15
N PHE A 102 -13.61 -10.64 -3.10
CA PHE A 102 -14.70 -11.58 -3.38
C PHE A 102 -14.14 -12.88 -3.98
N ASP A 103 -13.24 -12.78 -4.95
CA ASP A 103 -12.56 -13.94 -5.54
C ASP A 103 -11.79 -14.75 -4.49
N ASP A 104 -11.14 -14.07 -3.54
CA ASP A 104 -10.47 -14.73 -2.41
C ASP A 104 -11.44 -15.49 -1.51
N LYS A 105 -12.56 -14.87 -1.12
CA LYS A 105 -13.56 -15.50 -0.25
C LYS A 105 -14.17 -16.74 -0.92
N PHE A 106 -14.44 -16.65 -2.22
CA PHE A 106 -14.97 -17.78 -2.99
C PHE A 106 -13.94 -18.91 -3.13
N ASN A 107 -12.67 -18.59 -3.44
CA ASN A 107 -11.61 -19.59 -3.54
C ASN A 107 -11.22 -20.21 -2.18
N SER A 108 -11.36 -19.46 -1.09
CA SER A 108 -11.15 -19.96 0.27
C SER A 108 -12.22 -20.98 0.72
N GLN A 109 -13.40 -20.99 0.08
CA GLN A 109 -14.52 -21.89 0.42
C GLN A 109 -14.53 -23.18 -0.42
N ARG A 110 -13.74 -23.28 -1.48
CA ARG A 110 -13.66 -24.48 -2.34
C ARG A 110 -12.59 -25.49 -1.91
N VAL A 111 -12.05 -25.32 -0.70
CA VAL A 111 -11.11 -26.26 -0.08
C VAL A 111 -11.89 -27.16 0.87
N VAL A 112 -12.74 -28.03 0.31
CA VAL A 112 -13.30 -29.23 0.94
C VAL A 112 -13.33 -30.35 -0.08
#